data_AF-A0A4Q3UFC9-F1
#
_entry.id   AF-A0A4Q3UFC9-F1
#
_cell.length_a   1.000
_cell.length_b   1.000
_cell.length_c   1.000
_cell.angle_alpha   90.00
_cell.angle_beta   90.00
_cell.angle_gamma   90.00
#
_symmetry.space_group_name_H-M   'P 1'
#
loop_
_entity.id
_entity.type
_entity.pdbx_description
1 polymer ?
#
loop_
_entity_poly.entity_id
_entity_poly.type
_entity_poly.pdbx_seq_one_letter_code
_entity_poly.pdbx_strand_id
1 'polypeptide(L)'
;EGLRVLRKANWEAEIYDLISAYGRISARTRPVMHVVAVRDVMTLEEAIARVSELIGTRIEWTTIETFLPDGATGTYRKSALASSFVAALELAKQGRVELQQKSAFAPLYLKASPLKASA
;
A
#
# COMPACT_ATOMS: atom_id res chain seq x y z
N GLU A 1 68.81 -34.34 20.50
CA GLU A 1 67.66 -33.53 20.93
C GLU A 1 67.15 -32.71 19.74
N GLY A 2 65.83 -32.62 19.55
CA GLY A 2 65.22 -31.99 18.38
C GLY A 2 64.98 -30.49 18.56
N LEU A 3 65.41 -29.68 17.59
CA LEU A 3 65.18 -28.23 17.57
C LEU A 3 63.69 -27.91 17.35
N ARG A 4 63.09 -27.18 18.29
CA ARG A 4 61.71 -26.69 18.19
C ARG A 4 61.66 -25.47 17.27
N VAL A 5 61.21 -25.66 16.03
CA VAL A 5 61.03 -24.56 15.07
C VAL A 5 59.75 -23.81 15.40
N LEU A 6 59.88 -22.61 16.00
CA LEU A 6 58.77 -21.67 16.17
C LEU A 6 58.61 -20.88 14.86
N ARG A 7 57.64 -21.25 14.03
CA ARG A 7 57.32 -20.48 12.83
C ARG A 7 56.58 -19.20 13.24
N LYS A 8 57.20 -18.05 12.96
CA LYS A 8 56.56 -16.74 13.05
C LYS A 8 56.15 -16.33 11.65
N ALA A 9 54.86 -16.12 11.41
CA ALA A 9 54.39 -15.61 10.13
C ALA A 9 54.87 -14.16 9.96
N ASN A 10 55.59 -13.87 8.88
CA ASN A 10 55.92 -12.51 8.47
C ASN A 10 54.86 -12.07 7.45
N TRP A 11 53.96 -11.19 7.87
CA TRP A 11 52.91 -10.68 7.01
C TRP A 11 53.38 -9.37 6.39
N GLU A 12 53.49 -9.35 5.07
CA GLU A 12 53.80 -8.16 4.28
C GLU A 12 52.52 -7.70 3.59
N ALA A 13 52.30 -6.39 3.56
CA ALA A 13 51.17 -5.77 2.89
C ALA A 13 51.62 -4.47 2.23
N GLU A 14 51.22 -4.30 0.98
CA GLU A 14 51.46 -3.08 0.21
C GLU A 14 50.31 -2.09 0.41
N ILE A 15 50.54 -0.82 0.08
CA ILE A 15 49.50 0.21 0.13
C ILE A 15 48.27 -0.17 -0.71
N TYR A 16 48.49 -0.89 -1.81
CA TYR A 16 47.43 -1.41 -2.67
C TYR A 16 46.52 -2.40 -1.93
N ASP A 17 47.08 -3.26 -1.07
CA ASP A 17 46.31 -4.24 -0.30
C ASP A 17 45.37 -3.55 0.68
N LEU A 18 45.85 -2.47 1.31
CA LEU A 18 45.06 -1.66 2.23
C LEU A 18 43.90 -0.94 1.51
N ILE A 19 44.17 -0.29 0.38
CA ILE A 19 43.15 0.41 -0.41
C ILE A 19 42.12 -0.57 -0.98
N SER A 20 42.57 -1.72 -1.47
CA SER A 20 41.70 -2.77 -2.02
C SER A 20 40.80 -3.38 -0.94
N ALA A 21 41.35 -3.66 0.25
CA ALA A 21 40.58 -4.12 1.39
C ALA A 21 39.54 -3.09 1.83
N TYR A 22 39.92 -1.82 1.90
CA TYR A 22 39.00 -0.73 2.21
C TYR A 22 37.86 -0.62 1.19
N GLY A 23 38.18 -0.66 -0.11
CA GLY A 23 37.18 -0.61 -1.18
C GLY A 23 36.17 -1.74 -1.10
N ARG A 24 36.62 -2.97 -0.84
CA ARG A 24 35.73 -4.13 -0.64
C ARG A 24 34.82 -3.95 0.59
N ILE A 25 35.36 -3.45 1.70
CA ILE A 25 34.60 -3.19 2.92
C ILE A 25 33.58 -2.07 2.72
N SER A 26 33.98 -0.98 2.06
CA SER A 26 33.12 0.16 1.75
C SER A 26 31.97 -0.24 0.81
N ALA A 27 32.26 -1.05 -0.21
CA ALA A 27 31.25 -1.53 -1.15
C ALA A 27 30.19 -2.42 -0.48
N ARG A 28 30.61 -3.36 0.40
CA ARG A 28 29.66 -4.25 1.11
C ARG A 28 28.80 -3.52 2.15
N THR A 29 29.31 -2.44 2.74
CA THR A 29 28.58 -1.66 3.75
C THR A 29 27.82 -0.47 3.14
N ARG A 30 27.86 -0.31 1.82
CA ARG A 30 27.15 0.78 1.17
C ARG A 30 25.65 0.55 1.35
N PRO A 31 24.92 1.53 1.91
CA PRO A 31 23.49 1.37 2.10
C PRO A 31 22.82 1.12 0.74
N VAL A 32 22.05 0.03 0.65
CA VAL A 32 21.23 -0.24 -0.53
C VAL A 32 20.11 0.78 -0.53
N MET A 33 20.03 1.58 -1.59
CA MET A 33 18.94 2.53 -1.77
C MET A 33 17.66 1.74 -2.06
N HIS A 34 16.87 1.46 -1.02
CA HIS A 34 15.52 0.94 -1.16
C HIS A 34 14.59 2.07 -1.61
N VAL A 35 14.27 2.11 -2.91
CA VAL A 35 13.24 2.99 -3.44
C VAL A 35 11.92 2.23 -3.47
N VAL A 36 10.98 2.62 -2.60
CA VAL A 36 9.61 2.11 -2.66
C VAL A 36 8.89 2.86 -3.78
N ALA A 37 8.55 2.15 -4.86
CA ALA A 37 7.74 2.73 -5.93
C ALA A 37 6.37 3.15 -5.36
N VAL A 38 5.96 4.38 -5.64
CA VAL A 38 4.61 4.85 -5.33
C VAL A 38 3.65 4.03 -6.19
N ARG A 39 2.75 3.30 -5.53
CA ARG A 39 1.70 2.53 -6.22
C ARG A 39 0.53 3.45 -6.49
N ASP A 40 0.02 3.40 -7.70
CA ASP A 40 -1.15 4.14 -8.14
C ASP A 40 -2.44 3.43 -7.67
N VAL A 41 -2.63 3.41 -6.35
CA VAL A 41 -3.72 2.69 -5.67
C VAL A 41 -4.40 3.58 -4.64
N MET A 42 -5.71 3.39 -4.47
CA MET A 42 -6.48 4.02 -3.41
C MET A 42 -6.54 3.07 -2.21
N THR A 43 -6.19 3.58 -1.03
CA THR A 43 -6.27 2.78 0.20
C THR A 43 -7.72 2.53 0.60
N LEU A 44 -7.94 1.53 1.47
CA LEU A 44 -9.28 1.26 1.99
C LEU A 44 -9.76 2.42 2.88
N GLU A 45 -8.88 2.99 3.68
CA GLU A 45 -9.16 4.10 4.58
C GLU A 45 -9.61 5.34 3.79
N GLU A 46 -8.90 5.67 2.71
CA GLU A 46 -9.29 6.73 1.77
C GLU A 46 -10.68 6.47 1.19
N ALA A 47 -10.97 5.22 0.81
CA ALA A 47 -12.25 4.86 0.22
C ALA A 47 -13.40 4.96 1.24
N ILE A 48 -13.19 4.54 2.49
CA ILE A 48 -14.18 4.67 3.57
C ILE A 48 -14.48 6.14 3.84
N ALA A 49 -13.45 6.98 3.96
CA ALA A 49 -13.60 8.41 4.19
C ALA A 49 -14.40 9.06 3.05
N ARG A 50 -14.01 8.79 1.80
CA ARG A 50 -14.66 9.35 0.62
C ARG A 50 -16.10 8.90 0.47
N VAL A 51 -16.39 7.60 0.58
CA VAL A 51 -17.76 7.08 0.47
C VAL A 51 -18.63 7.66 1.60
N SER A 52 -18.10 7.75 2.83
CA SER A 52 -18.82 8.32 3.98
C SER A 52 -19.18 9.79 3.79
N GLU A 53 -18.26 10.61 3.27
CA GLU A 53 -18.49 12.02 3.00
C GLU A 53 -19.53 12.22 1.89
N LEU A 54 -19.39 11.44 0.81
CA LEU A 54 -20.22 11.56 -0.39
C LEU A 54 -21.61 10.93 -0.25
N ILE A 55 -21.81 9.94 0.60
CA ILE A 55 -23.12 9.32 0.80
C ILE A 55 -24.03 10.21 1.65
N GLY A 56 -23.46 10.95 2.62
CA GLY A 56 -24.22 11.89 3.45
C GLY A 56 -24.79 13.09 2.68
N THR A 57 -24.26 13.39 1.49
CA THR A 57 -24.73 14.48 0.62
C THR A 57 -25.76 14.04 -0.42
N ARG A 58 -25.94 12.73 -0.64
CA ARG A 58 -26.84 12.18 -1.67
C ARG A 58 -28.07 11.54 -1.05
N ILE A 59 -29.25 12.00 -1.48
CA ILE A 59 -30.54 11.53 -0.99
C ILE A 59 -31.05 10.31 -1.79
N GLU A 60 -30.59 10.17 -3.03
CA GLU A 60 -31.05 9.16 -3.98
C GLU A 60 -30.04 8.02 -4.16
N TRP A 61 -30.56 6.87 -4.62
CA TRP A 61 -29.76 5.73 -5.04
C TRP A 61 -28.76 6.16 -6.11
N THR A 62 -27.47 5.93 -5.85
CA THR A 62 -26.38 6.40 -6.71
C THR A 62 -25.43 5.26 -7.02
N THR A 63 -24.93 5.18 -8.25
CA THR A 63 -23.98 4.12 -8.61
C THR A 63 -22.65 4.27 -7.89
N ILE A 64 -22.00 3.16 -7.56
CA ILE A 64 -20.73 3.14 -6.84
C ILE A 64 -19.62 3.95 -7.55
N GLU A 65 -19.64 4.01 -8.89
CA GLU A 65 -18.66 4.74 -9.69
C GLU A 65 -18.68 6.26 -9.44
N THR A 66 -19.80 6.77 -8.92
CA THR A 66 -19.97 8.19 -8.58
C THR A 66 -19.17 8.58 -7.33
N PHE A 67 -18.74 7.61 -6.54
CA PHE A 67 -17.96 7.82 -5.31
C PHE A 67 -16.44 7.81 -5.55
N LEU A 68 -16.00 7.55 -6.79
CA LEU A 68 -14.58 7.50 -7.13
C LEU A 68 -13.93 8.89 -7.12
N PRO A 69 -12.60 8.98 -6.97
CA PRO A 69 -11.86 10.23 -7.14
C PRO A 69 -12.11 10.86 -8.51
N ASP A 70 -12.28 12.18 -8.55
CA ASP A 70 -12.42 12.93 -9.79
C ASP A 70 -11.15 12.78 -10.63
N GLY A 71 -11.31 12.56 -11.93
CA GLY A 71 -10.17 12.32 -12.82
C GLY A 71 -9.45 10.97 -12.61
N ALA A 72 -9.98 10.06 -11.79
CA ALA A 72 -9.42 8.72 -11.68
C ALA A 72 -9.47 7.99 -13.03
N THR A 73 -8.30 7.63 -13.55
CA THR A 73 -8.12 6.91 -14.82
C THR A 73 -7.21 5.68 -14.65
N GLY A 74 -7.12 4.83 -15.67
CA GLY A 74 -6.16 3.73 -15.72
C GLY A 74 -6.23 2.77 -14.51
N THR A 75 -5.06 2.49 -13.93
CA THR A 75 -4.90 1.58 -12.79
C THR A 75 -5.49 2.16 -11.51
N TYR A 76 -5.30 3.47 -11.26
CA TYR A 76 -5.89 4.15 -10.11
C TYR A 76 -7.40 3.99 -10.06
N ARG A 77 -8.09 4.15 -11.20
CA ARG A 77 -9.56 4.00 -11.26
C ARG A 77 -10.01 2.60 -10.85
N LYS A 78 -9.29 1.56 -11.29
CA LYS A 78 -9.59 0.17 -10.93
C LYS A 78 -9.38 -0.06 -9.43
N SER A 79 -8.29 0.47 -8.88
CA SER A 79 -8.03 0.40 -7.44
C SER A 79 -9.09 1.13 -6.64
N ALA A 80 -9.46 2.34 -7.05
CA ALA A 80 -10.50 3.12 -6.39
C ALA A 80 -11.84 2.38 -6.39
N LEU A 81 -12.23 1.76 -7.52
CA LEU A 81 -13.47 0.98 -7.57
C LEU A 81 -13.45 -0.23 -6.63
N ALA A 82 -12.34 -0.95 -6.58
CA ALA A 82 -12.18 -2.09 -5.67
C ALA A 82 -12.24 -1.64 -4.20
N SER A 83 -11.50 -0.60 -3.83
CA SER A 83 -11.47 -0.07 -2.46
C SER A 83 -12.82 0.52 -2.06
N SER A 84 -13.50 1.25 -2.96
CA SER A 84 -14.85 1.76 -2.73
C SER A 84 -15.88 0.65 -2.55
N PHE A 85 -15.73 -0.48 -3.26
CA PHE A 85 -16.63 -1.63 -3.09
C PHE A 85 -16.47 -2.25 -1.70
N VAL A 86 -15.23 -2.47 -1.25
CA VAL A 86 -14.97 -2.96 0.10
C VAL A 86 -15.47 -1.96 1.15
N ALA A 87 -15.23 -0.65 0.95
CA ALA A 87 -15.73 0.39 1.83
C ALA A 87 -17.27 0.39 1.92
N ALA A 88 -17.97 0.23 0.80
CA ALA A 88 -19.43 0.14 0.77
C ALA A 88 -19.94 -1.07 1.55
N LEU A 89 -19.28 -2.24 1.45
CA LEU A 89 -19.62 -3.43 2.22
C LEU A 89 -19.40 -3.23 3.73
N GLU A 90 -18.28 -2.61 4.13
CA GLU A 90 -18.00 -2.31 5.54
C GLU A 90 -19.00 -1.31 6.12
N LEU A 91 -19.36 -0.27 5.36
CA LEU A 91 -20.39 0.70 5.77
C LEU A 91 -21.78 0.07 5.83
N ALA A 92 -22.10 -0.84 4.91
CA ALA A 92 -23.35 -1.60 4.95
C ALA A 92 -23.41 -2.54 6.15
N LYS A 93 -22.30 -3.20 6.49
CA LYS A 93 -22.17 -4.02 7.70
C LYS A 93 -22.38 -3.21 8.98
N GLN A 94 -22.01 -1.92 8.98
CA GLN A 94 -22.29 -0.97 10.06
C GLN A 94 -23.70 -0.37 10.03
N GLY A 95 -24.53 -0.74 9.05
CA GLY A 95 -25.88 -0.19 8.87
C GLY A 95 -25.91 1.26 8.40
N ARG A 96 -24.80 1.79 7.88
CA ARG A 96 -24.68 3.19 7.42
C ARG A 96 -25.09 3.38 5.96
N VAL A 97 -25.02 2.31 5.17
CA VAL A 97 -25.30 2.32 3.72
C VAL A 97 -26.18 1.13 3.37
N GLU A 98 -27.19 1.38 2.54
CA GLU A 98 -27.95 0.32 1.87
C GLU A 98 -27.38 0.05 0.48
N LEU A 99 -27.42 -1.21 0.05
CA LEU A 99 -26.90 -1.69 -1.23
C LEU A 99 -28.04 -2.25 -2.07
N GLN A 100 -28.09 -1.91 -3.36
CA GLN A 100 -29.04 -2.47 -4.31
C GLN A 100 -28.33 -2.91 -5.59
N GLN A 101 -28.51 -4.18 -5.97
CA GLN A 101 -28.00 -4.74 -7.22
C GLN A 101 -29.05 -5.68 -7.83
N LYS A 102 -29.46 -5.42 -9.08
CA LYS A 102 -30.59 -6.11 -9.73
C LYS A 102 -30.27 -7.56 -10.13
N SER A 103 -29.04 -7.81 -10.54
CA SER A 103 -28.54 -9.13 -10.96
C SER A 103 -27.02 -9.16 -10.84
N ALA A 104 -26.41 -10.35 -10.93
CA ALA A 104 -24.96 -10.47 -10.95
C ALA A 104 -24.35 -9.54 -12.03
N PHE A 105 -23.31 -8.80 -11.64
CA PHE A 105 -22.59 -7.83 -12.48
C PHE A 105 -23.44 -6.66 -13.02
N ALA A 106 -24.69 -6.48 -12.57
CA ALA A 106 -25.42 -5.24 -12.79
C ALA A 106 -24.79 -4.10 -11.98
N PRO A 107 -25.03 -2.83 -12.34
CA PRO A 107 -24.56 -1.69 -11.57
C PRO A 107 -24.97 -1.81 -10.09
N LEU A 108 -24.03 -1.49 -9.21
CA LEU A 108 -24.25 -1.47 -7.77
C LEU A 108 -24.63 -0.06 -7.34
N TYR A 109 -25.80 0.06 -6.72
CA TYR A 109 -26.32 1.31 -6.19
C TYR A 109 -26.15 1.38 -4.68
N LEU A 110 -25.79 2.55 -4.20
CA LEU A 110 -25.60 2.90 -2.80
C LEU A 110 -26.61 3.98 -2.39
N LYS A 111 -27.13 3.90 -1.17
CA LYS A 111 -27.94 4.96 -0.55
C LYS A 111 -27.63 5.04 0.94
N ALA A 112 -27.69 6.24 1.53
CA ALA A 112 -27.56 6.39 2.97
C ALA A 112 -28.69 5.62 3.68
N SER A 113 -28.34 4.83 4.70
CA SER A 113 -29.33 4.11 5.50
C SER A 113 -30.10 5.09 6.41
N PRO A 114 -31.44 5.01 6.48
CA PRO A 114 -32.27 5.91 7.28
C PRO A 114 -32.28 5.60 8.80
N LEU A 115 -31.62 4.54 9.29
CA LEU A 115 -31.60 4.12 10.71
C LEU A 115 -30.20 3.57 11.08
N LYS A 116 -29.57 3.84 12.22
CA LYS A 116 -29.80 4.69 13.41
C LYS A 116 -28.41 5.23 13.83
N ALA A 117 -28.27 6.52 14.10
CA ALA A 117 -27.21 6.96 15.02
C ALA A 117 -27.51 6.26 16.36
N SER A 118 -26.71 5.25 16.71
CA SER A 118 -26.78 4.66 18.04
C SER A 118 -26.46 5.73 19.08
N ALA A 119 -27.24 5.70 20.15
CA ALA A 119 -27.07 6.45 21.39
C ALA A 119 -25.62 6.48 21.91
#